data_AF-A0A8H6TPA0-F1
#
_entry.id   AF-A0A8H6TPA0-F1
#
_cell.length_a   1.000
_cell.length_b   1.000
_cell.length_c   1.000
_cell.angle_alpha   90.00
_cell.angle_beta   90.00
_cell.angle_gamma   90.00
#
_symmetry.space_group_name_H-M   'P 1'
#
loop_
_entity.id
_entity.type
_entity.pdbx_description
1 polymer ?
#
loop_
_entity_poly.entity_id
_entity_poly.type
_entity_poly.pdbx_seq_one_letter_code
_entity_poly.pdbx_strand_id
1 'polypeptide(L)'
;MEERDSVPEHWTCTVVRVHGMQLMRPERSWRPIVTIEVDDHGLTETLLGSDGQNVNLRDVRQLHGASGMSRIEVKVYHKAQSKKKGKRRSLVGTASGSLGELYKRHGMDPRLELRLQCQSPTSRSVASKGRPQNGAIIHLRLRPPEDFLSPVSTFVEEEELSASDSEGSESSSSSGSITVVTPVVETQPPTHLRRRRRQRGFLSDDESCSESESDEDDEKPSFLLDDDEQERAPASPIKITLNPITWVSALNILPQNTQEIKVPIPQPNVAERVLGSFTRYYELQSCNSRYESTWDALIVDLRAEWSISAAVLGTLCGLNAAIFSLGPGSLFEVNSTAEAALTAAIVASVLGLMCTGWMWIRYGFTKPSIAQTRAQDFFSTPEVPSYFFFALSARMPAILGFFTGGGLVVFLTIIAWNSWPGAVMFGCFAVGLLMGLQWFVWGILYVVRAVRRAWAFVFGRRTSAEDGPEAKQEC
;
A
#
# COMPACT_ATOMS: atom_id res chain seq x y z
N MET A 1 -16.96 -30.61 59.15
CA MET A 1 -16.03 -29.63 58.56
C MET A 1 -15.94 -30.03 57.10
N GLU A 2 -16.89 -29.55 56.28
CA GLU A 2 -16.90 -29.83 54.84
C GLU A 2 -15.79 -29.00 54.23
N GLU A 3 -14.74 -29.68 53.78
CA GLU A 3 -13.72 -29.16 52.89
C GLU A 3 -14.45 -28.79 51.59
N ARG A 4 -14.80 -27.50 51.43
CA ARG A 4 -15.25 -26.98 50.14
C ARG A 4 -14.06 -27.14 49.21
N ASP A 5 -14.11 -28.15 48.35
CA ASP A 5 -13.27 -28.24 47.16
C ASP A 5 -13.42 -26.91 46.39
N SER A 6 -12.48 -26.00 46.62
CA SER A 6 -12.36 -24.77 45.85
C SER A 6 -12.06 -25.18 44.43
N VAL A 7 -13.04 -25.01 43.53
CA VAL A 7 -12.88 -25.30 42.11
C VAL A 7 -11.64 -24.56 41.63
N PRO A 8 -10.61 -25.26 41.10
CA PRO A 8 -9.38 -24.61 40.70
C PRO A 8 -9.68 -23.57 39.63
N GLU A 9 -9.40 -22.32 39.98
CA GLU A 9 -9.62 -21.19 39.10
C GLU A 9 -8.64 -21.25 37.93
N HIS A 10 -9.18 -21.14 36.72
CA HIS A 10 -8.44 -21.31 35.48
C HIS A 10 -8.22 -19.97 34.80
N TRP A 11 -7.12 -19.85 34.05
CA TRP A 11 -6.93 -18.70 33.17
C TRP A 11 -8.00 -18.70 32.10
N THR A 12 -8.52 -17.51 31.76
CA THR A 12 -9.45 -17.36 30.64
C THR A 12 -8.82 -16.52 29.54
N CYS A 13 -8.90 -17.02 28.31
CA CYS A 13 -8.37 -16.35 27.13
C CYS A 13 -9.44 -16.23 26.05
N THR A 14 -9.53 -15.07 25.42
CA THR A 14 -10.43 -14.82 24.28
C THR A 14 -9.68 -14.09 23.19
N VAL A 15 -9.68 -14.64 21.97
CA VAL A 15 -9.16 -13.94 20.79
C VAL A 15 -10.16 -12.85 20.40
N VAL A 16 -9.73 -11.59 20.35
CA VAL A 16 -10.60 -10.46 19.99
C VAL A 16 -10.48 -10.16 18.50
N ARG A 17 -9.26 -9.89 18.03
CA ARG A 17 -9.01 -9.44 16.65
C ARG A 17 -7.57 -9.66 16.23
N VAL A 18 -7.35 -9.83 14.93
CA VAL A 18 -6.02 -9.78 14.30
C VAL A 18 -5.94 -8.57 13.37
N HIS A 19 -4.94 -7.73 13.58
CA HIS A 19 -4.58 -6.57 12.76
C HIS A 19 -3.40 -6.87 11.83
N GLY A 20 -3.26 -6.09 10.76
CA GLY A 20 -2.13 -6.21 9.83
C GLY A 20 -2.17 -7.46 8.95
N MET A 21 -3.34 -8.07 8.73
CA MET A 21 -3.46 -9.30 7.93
C MET A 21 -2.98 -9.16 6.47
N GLN A 22 -3.06 -7.95 5.92
CA GLN A 22 -2.51 -7.61 4.60
C GLN A 22 -0.98 -7.76 4.50
N LEU A 23 -0.28 -7.67 5.64
CA LEU A 23 1.17 -7.87 5.72
C LEU A 23 1.51 -9.36 5.73
N MET A 24 0.62 -10.18 6.29
CA MET A 24 0.80 -11.63 6.42
C MET A 24 0.62 -12.37 5.08
N ARG A 25 -0.30 -11.91 4.22
CA ARG A 25 -0.46 -12.43 2.85
C ARG A 25 -1.07 -11.39 1.90
N PRO A 26 -0.75 -11.49 0.60
CA PRO A 26 -1.25 -10.56 -0.42
C PRO A 26 -2.67 -10.88 -0.93
N GLU A 27 -3.28 -11.99 -0.53
CA GLU A 27 -4.63 -12.34 -0.97
C GLU A 27 -5.66 -11.35 -0.40
N ARG A 28 -6.44 -10.71 -1.28
CA ARG A 28 -7.37 -9.60 -0.92
C ARG A 28 -8.44 -9.96 0.11
N SER A 29 -8.74 -11.24 0.33
CA SER A 29 -9.70 -11.68 1.35
C SER A 29 -9.44 -13.13 1.77
N TRP A 30 -9.08 -13.35 3.04
CA TRP A 30 -8.95 -14.68 3.63
C TRP A 30 -9.46 -14.68 5.08
N ARG A 31 -9.78 -15.85 5.63
CA ARG A 31 -10.27 -16.01 7.00
C ARG A 31 -9.17 -16.62 7.87
N PRO A 32 -8.64 -15.90 8.87
CA PRO A 32 -7.64 -16.45 9.76
C PRO A 32 -8.21 -17.52 10.67
N ILE A 33 -7.37 -18.52 10.95
CA ILE A 33 -7.61 -19.55 11.95
C ILE A 33 -6.55 -19.34 13.03
N VAL A 34 -6.96 -18.92 14.22
CA VAL A 34 -6.05 -18.74 15.35
C VAL A 34 -6.10 -20.00 16.21
N THR A 35 -4.94 -20.55 16.55
CA THR A 35 -4.84 -21.58 17.58
C THR A 35 -4.02 -21.08 18.75
N ILE A 36 -4.49 -21.39 19.95
CA ILE A 36 -3.79 -21.13 21.20
C ILE A 36 -3.40 -22.48 21.79
N GLU A 37 -2.14 -22.59 22.19
CA GLU A 37 -1.51 -23.77 22.79
C GLU A 37 -0.80 -23.33 24.08
N VAL A 38 -0.92 -24.10 25.16
CA VAL A 38 -0.33 -23.78 26.47
C VAL A 38 0.50 -24.97 26.94
N ASP A 39 1.81 -24.78 27.12
CA ASP A 39 2.73 -25.85 27.52
C ASP A 39 2.60 -27.14 26.67
N ASP A 40 2.44 -26.98 25.35
CA ASP A 40 2.20 -28.08 24.39
C ASP A 40 0.92 -28.91 24.68
N HIS A 41 0.02 -28.36 25.49
CA HIS A 41 -1.23 -28.96 25.90
C HIS A 41 -2.41 -28.03 25.57
N GLY A 42 -3.52 -28.62 25.12
CA GLY A 42 -4.75 -27.88 24.82
C GLY A 42 -4.67 -27.02 23.55
N LEU A 43 -5.02 -27.61 22.40
CA LEU A 43 -5.14 -26.86 21.16
C LEU A 43 -6.57 -26.31 21.02
N THR A 44 -6.72 -25.01 21.24
CA THR A 44 -8.02 -24.35 21.02
C THR A 44 -8.00 -23.58 19.71
N GLU A 45 -8.96 -23.86 18.84
CA GLU A 45 -9.07 -23.21 17.51
C GLU A 45 -10.20 -22.16 17.51
N THR A 46 -9.90 -20.97 16.98
CA THR A 46 -10.86 -19.88 16.80
C THR A 46 -10.83 -19.41 15.34
N LEU A 47 -11.99 -19.43 14.70
CA LEU A 47 -12.17 -18.96 13.32
C LEU A 47 -12.53 -17.47 13.32
N LEU A 48 -11.73 -16.65 12.64
CA LEU A 48 -11.97 -15.22 12.53
C LEU A 48 -12.69 -14.86 11.22
N GLY A 49 -13.34 -13.70 11.22
CA GLY A 49 -13.88 -13.05 10.05
C GLY A 49 -12.80 -12.67 9.03
N SER A 50 -13.21 -12.32 7.81
CA SER A 50 -12.28 -11.88 6.76
C SER A 50 -11.61 -10.53 7.04
N ASP A 51 -12.13 -9.78 8.00
CA ASP A 51 -11.60 -8.53 8.53
C ASP A 51 -10.75 -8.75 9.81
N GLY A 52 -10.56 -10.01 10.21
CA GLY A 52 -9.78 -10.40 11.37
C GLY A 52 -10.51 -10.30 12.69
N GLN A 53 -11.81 -9.95 12.72
CA GLN A 53 -12.59 -9.94 13.96
C GLN A 53 -13.05 -11.34 14.37
N ASN A 54 -13.06 -11.62 15.68
CA ASN A 54 -13.74 -12.78 16.20
C ASN A 54 -15.26 -12.53 16.25
N VAL A 55 -16.03 -13.30 15.48
CA VAL A 55 -17.50 -13.23 15.45
C VAL A 55 -18.11 -13.68 16.78
N ASN A 56 -17.42 -14.59 17.48
CA ASN A 56 -17.88 -15.19 18.72
C ASN A 56 -17.06 -14.70 19.92
N LEU A 57 -17.23 -13.43 20.30
CA LEU A 57 -16.56 -12.88 21.49
C LEU A 57 -17.02 -13.51 22.82
N ARG A 58 -18.11 -14.27 22.81
CA ARG A 58 -18.61 -15.05 23.96
C ARG A 58 -17.89 -16.38 24.13
N ASP A 59 -17.10 -16.79 23.14
CA ASP A 59 -16.32 -18.04 23.17
C ASP A 59 -15.07 -17.84 24.04
N VAL A 60 -15.27 -17.83 25.36
CA VAL A 60 -14.21 -17.71 26.36
C VAL A 60 -13.58 -19.09 26.57
N ARG A 61 -12.26 -19.17 26.42
CA ARG A 61 -11.52 -20.42 26.52
C ARG A 61 -10.86 -20.52 27.88
N GLN A 62 -11.16 -21.61 28.59
CA GLN A 62 -10.60 -21.92 29.90
C GLN A 62 -9.31 -22.72 29.71
N LEU A 63 -8.21 -22.20 30.24
CA LEU A 63 -6.89 -22.82 30.20
C LEU A 63 -6.68 -23.55 31.54
N HIS A 64 -7.13 -24.80 31.61
CA HIS A 64 -7.01 -25.62 32.81
C HIS A 64 -5.55 -26.00 33.09
N GLY A 65 -5.14 -25.96 34.36
CA GLY A 65 -3.78 -26.33 34.78
C GLY A 65 -2.69 -25.34 34.37
N ALA A 66 -3.05 -24.20 33.77
CA ALA A 66 -2.09 -23.18 33.40
C ALA A 66 -1.65 -22.36 34.62
N SER A 67 -0.34 -22.26 34.85
CA SER A 67 0.25 -21.41 35.88
C SER A 67 0.67 -20.05 35.28
N GLY A 68 1.00 -19.07 36.12
CA GLY A 68 1.60 -17.81 35.63
C GLY A 68 2.93 -18.02 34.87
N MET A 69 3.61 -19.15 35.06
CA MET A 69 4.85 -19.49 34.36
C MET A 69 4.61 -20.26 33.06
N SER A 70 3.38 -20.75 32.84
CA SER A 70 3.02 -21.49 31.63
C SER A 70 3.21 -20.65 30.38
N ARG A 71 3.76 -21.27 29.34
CA ARG A 71 4.06 -20.63 28.06
C ARG A 71 2.87 -20.77 27.14
N ILE A 72 2.33 -19.63 26.71
CA ILE A 72 1.28 -19.56 25.69
C ILE A 72 1.93 -19.35 24.32
N GLU A 73 1.57 -20.19 23.36
CA GLU A 73 1.92 -20.07 21.95
C GLU A 73 0.66 -19.84 21.12
N VAL A 74 0.67 -18.78 20.32
CA VAL A 74 -0.44 -18.34 19.49
C VAL A 74 -0.02 -18.45 18.03
N LYS A 75 -0.68 -19.34 17.29
CA LYS A 75 -0.38 -19.63 15.88
C LYS A 75 -1.54 -19.16 15.01
N VAL A 76 -1.24 -18.45 13.92
CA VAL A 76 -2.23 -17.96 12.95
C VAL A 76 -2.06 -18.71 11.65
N TYR A 77 -3.09 -19.45 11.25
CA TYR A 77 -3.13 -20.25 10.05
C TYR A 77 -4.05 -19.67 8.98
N HIS A 78 -3.67 -19.88 7.73
CA HIS A 78 -4.48 -19.66 6.55
C HIS A 78 -4.95 -21.01 5.96
N LYS A 79 -6.25 -21.12 5.69
CA LYS A 79 -6.82 -22.22 4.92
C LYS A 79 -7.29 -21.68 3.58
N ALA A 80 -6.56 -21.99 2.52
CA ALA A 80 -6.85 -21.41 1.23
C ALA A 80 -8.13 -22.00 0.61
N GLN A 81 -8.92 -21.18 -0.09
CA GLN A 81 -10.28 -21.53 -0.54
C GLN A 81 -10.29 -22.26 -1.90
N SER A 82 -9.63 -23.41 -2.03
CA SER A 82 -9.76 -24.22 -3.26
C SER A 82 -10.85 -25.27 -3.10
N LYS A 83 -11.64 -25.48 -4.16
CA LYS A 83 -12.67 -26.53 -4.26
C LYS A 83 -12.09 -27.97 -4.23
N LYS A 84 -10.77 -28.14 -4.38
CA LYS A 84 -10.12 -29.46 -4.30
C LYS A 84 -10.04 -29.93 -2.84
N LYS A 85 -10.66 -31.08 -2.56
CA LYS A 85 -10.73 -31.75 -1.26
C LYS A 85 -9.30 -32.08 -0.77
N GLY A 86 -8.89 -31.57 0.40
CA GLY A 86 -7.60 -31.91 1.04
C GLY A 86 -6.66 -30.75 1.38
N LYS A 87 -7.13 -29.49 1.44
CA LYS A 87 -6.20 -28.36 1.61
C LYS A 87 -5.62 -28.25 3.03
N ARG A 88 -4.30 -28.45 3.13
CA ARG A 88 -3.46 -28.24 4.31
C ARG A 88 -3.52 -26.78 4.77
N ARG A 89 -3.62 -26.56 6.09
CA ARG A 89 -3.49 -25.23 6.72
C ARG A 89 -2.04 -24.77 6.60
N SER A 90 -1.82 -23.52 6.18
CA SER A 90 -0.50 -22.89 6.16
C SER A 90 -0.34 -22.03 7.40
N LEU A 91 0.72 -22.24 8.17
CA LEU A 91 1.10 -21.29 9.24
C LEU A 91 1.53 -19.97 8.59
N VAL A 92 1.09 -18.84 9.14
CA VAL A 92 1.35 -17.51 8.58
C VAL A 92 2.00 -16.59 9.61
N GLY A 93 1.68 -16.75 10.89
CA GLY A 93 2.34 -16.01 11.96
C GLY A 93 2.28 -16.73 13.28
N THR A 94 3.24 -16.44 14.16
CA THR A 94 3.35 -17.01 15.50
C THR A 94 3.70 -15.94 16.53
N ALA A 95 3.15 -16.01 17.73
CA ALA A 95 3.58 -15.25 18.89
C ALA A 95 3.67 -16.18 20.09
N SER A 96 4.63 -15.95 20.99
CA SER A 96 4.75 -16.73 22.22
C SER A 96 5.21 -15.87 23.39
N GLY A 97 4.82 -16.24 24.61
CA GLY A 97 5.26 -15.61 25.85
C GLY A 97 4.76 -16.40 27.06
N SER A 98 5.24 -16.07 28.27
CA SER A 98 4.66 -16.65 29.49
C SER A 98 3.40 -15.89 29.89
N LEU A 99 2.38 -16.58 30.43
CA LEU A 99 1.11 -15.97 30.81
C LEU A 99 1.29 -14.81 31.80
N GLY A 100 2.18 -14.98 32.79
CA GLY A 100 2.49 -13.98 33.80
C GLY A 100 3.22 -12.75 33.25
N GLU A 101 4.18 -12.91 32.34
CA GLU A 101 4.84 -11.76 31.69
C GLU A 101 3.88 -11.00 30.79
N LEU A 102 3.04 -11.73 30.06
CA LEU A 102 2.05 -11.11 29.18
C LEU A 102 1.01 -10.32 29.97
N TYR A 103 0.54 -10.88 31.09
CA TYR A 103 -0.34 -10.17 32.01
C TYR A 103 0.33 -8.92 32.60
N LYS A 104 1.57 -9.04 33.10
CA LYS A 104 2.34 -7.91 33.67
C LYS A 104 2.62 -6.80 32.65
N ARG A 105 2.98 -7.16 31.41
CA ARG A 105 3.25 -6.20 30.32
C ARG A 105 2.04 -5.34 30.00
N HIS A 106 0.84 -5.88 30.21
CA HIS A 106 -0.40 -5.25 29.79
C HIS A 106 -1.01 -4.31 30.86
N GLY A 107 -0.63 -4.46 32.13
CA GLY A 107 -1.13 -3.61 33.21
C GLY A 107 -2.63 -3.80 33.46
N MET A 108 -3.35 -2.69 33.71
CA MET A 108 -4.77 -2.69 34.09
C MET A 108 -5.76 -2.87 32.93
N ASP A 109 -5.33 -2.72 31.68
CA ASP A 109 -6.23 -2.91 30.55
C ASP A 109 -6.48 -4.45 30.39
N PRO A 110 -7.68 -4.91 29.99
CA PRO A 110 -7.91 -6.33 29.68
C PRO A 110 -7.43 -6.78 28.29
N ARG A 111 -7.02 -5.88 27.38
CA ARG A 111 -6.72 -6.15 25.95
C ARG A 111 -5.25 -6.38 25.57
N LEU A 112 -4.68 -7.52 25.96
CA LEU A 112 -3.32 -7.93 25.58
C LEU A 112 -3.02 -7.83 24.07
N GLU A 113 -2.05 -6.99 23.69
CA GLU A 113 -1.52 -6.91 22.32
C GLU A 113 -0.26 -7.77 22.16
N LEU A 114 -0.31 -8.75 21.25
CA LEU A 114 0.84 -9.59 20.88
C LEU A 114 1.25 -9.33 19.44
N ARG A 115 2.53 -9.00 19.22
CA ARG A 115 3.10 -8.86 17.87
C ARG A 115 3.37 -10.24 17.27
N LEU A 116 2.85 -10.50 16.08
CA LEU A 116 3.02 -11.76 15.37
C LEU A 116 4.33 -11.76 14.58
N GLN A 117 5.13 -12.80 14.75
CA GLN A 117 6.26 -13.12 13.90
C GLN A 117 5.73 -13.80 12.63
N CYS A 118 5.65 -13.04 11.54
CA CYS A 118 5.07 -13.50 10.27
C CYS A 118 6.08 -14.35 9.49
N GLN A 119 5.64 -15.50 8.98
CA GLN A 119 6.43 -16.30 8.04
C GLN A 119 6.31 -15.71 6.64
N SER A 120 7.43 -15.31 6.03
CA SER A 120 7.43 -14.85 4.65
C SER A 120 6.96 -15.98 3.72
N PRO A 121 6.07 -15.71 2.75
CA PRO A 121 5.48 -16.73 1.86
C PRO A 121 6.48 -17.39 0.91
N THR A 122 7.74 -16.97 0.93
CA THR A 122 8.78 -17.42 0.00
C THR A 122 9.73 -18.41 0.67
N SER A 123 9.68 -19.63 0.15
CA SER A 123 10.74 -20.64 0.18
C SER A 123 10.80 -21.59 1.38
N ARG A 124 10.75 -22.89 1.05
CA ARG A 124 11.22 -24.00 1.90
C ARG A 124 12.74 -24.00 2.11
N SER A 125 13.46 -22.95 1.72
CA SER A 125 14.90 -22.83 2.00
C SER A 125 15.12 -22.08 3.31
N VAL A 126 15.96 -22.70 4.13
CA VAL A 126 16.57 -22.22 5.38
C VAL A 126 16.57 -20.69 5.53
N ALA A 127 16.06 -20.25 6.68
CA ALA A 127 15.91 -18.87 7.13
C ALA A 127 17.17 -18.01 6.90
N SER A 128 17.18 -17.22 5.83
CA SER A 128 18.15 -16.14 5.65
C SER A 128 17.50 -14.81 6.04
N LYS A 129 17.75 -14.36 7.28
CA LYS A 129 17.80 -12.96 7.80
C LYS A 129 16.98 -11.88 7.07
N GLY A 130 15.73 -12.17 6.68
CA GLY A 130 14.78 -11.15 6.23
C GLY A 130 14.33 -10.32 7.43
N ARG A 131 14.33 -8.99 7.27
CA ARG A 131 13.84 -8.06 8.30
C ARG A 131 12.41 -8.49 8.67
N PRO A 132 12.08 -8.76 9.94
CA PRO A 132 10.77 -9.25 10.31
C PRO A 132 9.72 -8.25 9.84
N GLN A 133 8.68 -8.73 9.14
CA GLN A 133 7.53 -7.93 8.76
C GLN A 133 6.73 -7.60 10.03
N ASN A 134 7.27 -6.65 10.79
CA ASN A 134 6.73 -6.17 12.06
C ASN A 134 5.52 -5.29 11.77
N GLY A 135 4.32 -5.87 11.83
CA GLY A 135 3.10 -5.08 11.75
C GLY A 135 1.81 -5.84 11.99
N ALA A 136 1.81 -7.18 11.91
CA ALA A 136 0.66 -7.95 12.33
C ALA A 136 0.61 -8.08 13.86
N ILE A 137 -0.55 -7.79 14.44
CA ILE A 137 -0.78 -7.78 15.89
C ILE A 137 -2.05 -8.58 16.17
N ILE A 138 -2.04 -9.43 17.19
CA ILE A 138 -3.23 -10.10 17.70
C ILE A 138 -3.62 -9.51 19.05
N HIS A 139 -4.89 -9.19 19.20
CA HIS A 139 -5.49 -8.69 20.43
C HIS A 139 -6.17 -9.84 21.13
N LEU A 140 -5.71 -10.15 22.32
CA LEU A 140 -6.28 -11.15 23.22
C LEU A 140 -6.89 -10.46 24.44
N ARG A 141 -7.92 -11.06 25.01
CA ARG A 141 -8.33 -10.77 26.39
C ARG A 141 -7.86 -11.89 27.25
N LEU A 142 -6.99 -11.58 28.20
CA LEU A 142 -6.47 -12.53 29.16
C LEU A 142 -6.95 -12.14 30.55
N ARG A 143 -7.58 -13.06 31.25
CA ARG A 143 -8.03 -12.85 32.63
C ARG A 143 -7.44 -13.95 33.52
N PRO A 144 -6.67 -13.56 34.54
CA PRO A 144 -6.05 -14.51 35.46
C PRO A 144 -7.09 -15.11 36.43
N PRO A 145 -6.76 -16.24 37.08
CA PRO A 145 -7.41 -16.70 38.31
C PRO A 145 -7.43 -15.61 39.39
N GLU A 146 -8.45 -15.58 40.26
CA GLU A 146 -8.55 -14.66 41.41
C GLU A 146 -7.40 -14.91 42.40
N ASP A 147 -6.98 -16.16 42.57
CA ASP A 147 -5.80 -16.53 43.39
C ASP A 147 -4.51 -15.82 42.93
N PHE A 148 -4.38 -15.55 41.62
CA PHE A 148 -3.22 -14.87 41.06
C PHE A 148 -3.22 -13.36 41.37
N LEU A 149 -4.39 -12.80 41.67
CA LEU A 149 -4.55 -11.38 42.02
C LEU A 149 -4.35 -11.12 43.51
N SER A 150 -4.36 -12.17 44.34
CA SER A 150 -4.08 -12.05 45.75
C SER A 150 -2.65 -11.53 45.94
N PRO A 151 -2.46 -10.30 46.46
CA PRO A 151 -1.13 -9.82 46.76
C PRO A 151 -0.54 -10.81 47.75
N VAL A 152 0.51 -11.53 47.34
CA VAL A 152 1.30 -12.35 48.25
C VAL A 152 1.64 -11.44 49.41
N SER A 153 1.00 -11.66 50.56
CA SER A 153 1.26 -10.87 51.75
C SER A 153 2.74 -11.00 51.99
N THR A 154 3.44 -9.88 51.90
CA THR A 154 4.87 -9.74 52.12
C THR A 154 5.22 -10.60 53.32
N PHE A 155 5.87 -11.74 53.08
CA PHE A 155 6.57 -12.44 54.13
C PHE A 155 7.56 -11.41 54.67
N VAL A 156 7.30 -10.97 55.89
CA VAL A 156 8.23 -10.18 56.68
C VAL A 156 9.50 -11.02 56.74
N GLU A 157 10.55 -10.60 56.02
CA GLU A 157 11.90 -11.01 56.35
C GLU A 157 12.12 -10.53 57.79
N GLU A 158 12.12 -11.48 58.74
CA GLU A 158 12.67 -11.26 60.07
C GLU A 158 14.16 -10.99 59.89
N GLU A 159 14.51 -9.71 59.79
CA GLU A 159 15.87 -9.21 59.82
C GLU A 159 16.38 -9.35 61.28
N GLU A 160 17.20 -10.37 61.52
CA GLU A 160 17.90 -10.57 62.79
C GLU A 160 18.78 -9.35 63.10
N LEU A 161 18.51 -8.75 64.26
CA LEU A 161 19.31 -7.74 64.93
C LEU A 161 20.75 -8.22 65.18
N SER A 162 21.72 -7.58 64.54
CA SER A 162 23.08 -7.49 65.09
C SER A 162 23.54 -6.04 65.11
N ALA A 163 23.57 -5.48 66.32
CA ALA A 163 24.15 -4.19 66.64
C ALA A 163 25.68 -4.22 66.45
N SER A 164 26.22 -3.18 65.80
CA SER A 164 27.56 -2.71 66.11
C SER A 164 27.69 -1.25 65.77
N ASP A 165 27.93 -0.46 66.81
CA ASP A 165 28.30 0.95 66.78
C ASP A 165 29.56 1.17 65.93
N SER A 166 29.59 2.27 65.16
CA SER A 166 30.81 3.06 65.05
C SER A 166 30.49 4.49 64.64
N GLU A 167 30.85 5.39 65.55
CA GLU A 167 30.79 6.83 65.47
C GLU A 167 31.68 7.41 64.34
N GLY A 168 31.37 8.63 63.92
CA GLY A 168 32.34 9.49 63.23
C GLY A 168 31.73 10.52 62.29
N SER A 169 31.34 11.67 62.87
CA SER A 169 31.61 13.06 62.46
C SER A 169 31.82 13.41 60.97
N GLU A 170 31.47 14.57 60.43
CA GLU A 170 30.87 15.84 60.87
C GLU A 170 30.81 16.73 59.61
N SER A 171 29.76 17.53 59.46
CA SER A 171 29.75 18.86 58.81
C SER A 171 30.15 18.94 57.31
N SER A 172 29.70 19.87 56.47
CA SER A 172 29.14 21.20 56.65
C SER A 172 28.42 21.61 55.36
N SER A 173 27.32 22.32 55.54
CA SER A 173 26.61 23.18 54.60
C SER A 173 27.49 24.07 53.70
N SER A 174 27.07 24.29 52.45
CA SER A 174 26.94 25.67 51.92
C SER A 174 25.99 25.74 50.70
N SER A 175 25.32 26.89 50.62
CA SER A 175 24.21 27.23 49.75
C SER A 175 24.64 27.99 48.48
N GLY A 176 23.74 28.02 47.49
CA GLY A 176 23.61 29.09 46.50
C GLY A 176 24.44 28.92 45.23
N SER A 177 24.15 29.56 44.09
CA SER A 177 22.99 30.28 43.56
C SER A 177 23.30 30.57 42.09
N ILE A 178 22.34 30.32 41.20
CA ILE A 178 21.94 31.03 39.97
C ILE A 178 22.97 31.79 39.10
N THR A 179 22.74 31.70 37.77
CA THR A 179 22.95 32.63 36.62
C THR A 179 24.10 32.46 35.61
N VAL A 180 23.71 32.00 34.41
CA VAL A 180 23.82 32.56 33.03
C VAL A 180 25.15 33.20 32.50
N VAL A 181 25.44 32.86 31.23
CA VAL A 181 26.01 33.67 30.11
C VAL A 181 27.38 33.23 29.55
N THR A 182 27.35 32.73 28.31
CA THR A 182 28.44 32.60 27.29
C THR A 182 28.98 33.96 26.82
N PRO A 183 30.26 34.12 26.39
CA PRO A 183 30.61 33.79 24.98
C PRO A 183 32.08 33.39 24.65
N VAL A 184 32.20 32.69 23.51
CA VAL A 184 33.21 32.72 22.43
C VAL A 184 34.67 33.03 22.78
N VAL A 185 35.59 32.09 22.50
CA VAL A 185 36.89 32.34 21.82
C VAL A 185 37.33 31.08 21.04
N GLU A 186 37.76 31.32 19.81
CA GLU A 186 38.32 30.43 18.80
C GLU A 186 39.83 30.18 19.02
N THR A 187 40.29 28.92 18.97
CA THR A 187 41.71 28.61 18.67
C THR A 187 41.89 27.14 18.22
N GLN A 188 42.35 26.95 16.98
CA GLN A 188 43.07 25.76 16.46
C GLN A 188 44.56 25.79 16.89
N PRO A 189 45.47 24.83 16.57
CA PRO A 189 45.43 23.43 16.07
C PRO A 189 46.36 22.51 16.97
N PRO A 190 47.09 21.43 16.54
CA PRO A 190 47.02 20.49 15.39
C PRO A 190 47.13 18.96 15.75
N THR A 191 46.87 18.12 14.74
CA THR A 191 47.49 16.80 14.41
C THR A 191 47.41 15.60 15.37
N HIS A 192 46.80 14.47 14.93
CA HIS A 192 47.52 13.23 14.55
C HIS A 192 46.57 12.05 14.18
N LEU A 193 46.73 11.60 12.92
CA LEU A 193 46.82 10.21 12.41
C LEU A 193 45.70 9.15 12.56
N ARG A 194 45.67 8.32 11.48
CA ARG A 194 45.08 6.97 11.26
C ARG A 194 43.59 6.96 10.82
N ARG A 195 43.16 6.25 9.76
CA ARG A 195 43.77 5.20 8.92
C ARG A 195 43.00 5.09 7.59
N ARG A 196 43.73 5.15 6.48
CA ARG A 196 43.30 5.09 5.07
C ARG A 196 42.94 3.64 4.67
N ARG A 197 41.81 3.42 3.98
CA ARG A 197 41.51 2.18 3.21
C ARG A 197 41.63 2.49 1.72
N ARG A 198 42.34 1.60 1.02
CA ARG A 198 42.94 1.74 -0.31
C ARG A 198 41.92 1.92 -1.44
N GLN A 199 42.13 2.91 -2.30
CA GLN A 199 41.74 2.88 -3.72
C GLN A 199 43.00 2.55 -4.54
N ARG A 200 42.85 1.61 -5.46
CA ARG A 200 43.86 1.18 -6.44
C ARG A 200 43.56 1.96 -7.72
N GLY A 201 44.50 2.79 -8.16
CA GLY A 201 44.40 3.53 -9.40
C GLY A 201 44.89 2.72 -10.60
N PHE A 202 44.69 3.28 -11.79
CA PHE A 202 45.79 3.54 -12.72
C PHE A 202 45.46 4.80 -13.54
N LEU A 203 46.53 5.51 -13.87
CA LEU A 203 46.63 6.80 -14.55
C LEU A 203 47.34 6.52 -15.87
N SER A 204 46.92 7.15 -16.97
CA SER A 204 47.81 7.80 -17.94
C SER A 204 47.00 8.46 -19.06
N ASP A 205 47.24 9.77 -19.21
CA ASP A 205 47.11 10.53 -20.46
C ASP A 205 48.04 9.94 -21.53
N ASP A 206 47.67 10.08 -22.80
CA ASP A 206 48.48 10.75 -23.83
C ASP A 206 47.73 10.80 -25.17
N GLU A 207 48.18 11.73 -26.01
CA GLU A 207 47.52 12.35 -27.15
C GLU A 207 47.39 11.51 -28.44
N SER A 208 46.55 12.05 -29.35
CA SER A 208 46.82 12.19 -30.79
C SER A 208 46.64 11.02 -31.78
N CYS A 209 45.78 11.31 -32.77
CA CYS A 209 45.83 10.95 -34.20
C CYS A 209 45.72 9.50 -34.71
N SER A 210 44.74 9.36 -35.61
CA SER A 210 44.81 8.75 -36.96
C SER A 210 44.02 7.46 -37.19
N GLU A 211 43.31 7.50 -38.32
CA GLU A 211 42.65 6.41 -39.04
C GLU A 211 43.57 5.21 -39.29
N SER A 212 43.02 3.99 -39.20
CA SER A 212 43.29 2.90 -40.14
C SER A 212 42.19 1.84 -40.06
N GLU A 213 41.71 1.43 -41.24
CA GLU A 213 40.94 0.22 -41.48
C GLU A 213 41.74 -1.03 -41.07
N SER A 214 41.05 -2.06 -40.55
CA SER A 214 41.40 -3.47 -40.78
C SER A 214 40.22 -4.34 -40.40
N ASP A 215 39.67 -5.00 -41.43
CA ASP A 215 38.97 -6.27 -41.32
C ASP A 215 39.83 -7.28 -40.56
N GLU A 216 39.23 -8.07 -39.67
CA GLU A 216 39.55 -9.49 -39.54
C GLU A 216 38.50 -10.21 -38.67
N ASP A 217 38.22 -11.42 -39.13
CA ASP A 217 37.15 -12.35 -38.78
C ASP A 217 37.25 -12.96 -37.37
N ASP A 218 36.23 -13.78 -37.07
CA ASP A 218 36.23 -14.90 -36.12
C ASP A 218 36.01 -14.61 -34.62
N GLU A 219 34.77 -14.85 -34.18
CA GLU A 219 34.43 -16.09 -33.46
C GLU A 219 33.04 -15.95 -32.81
N LYS A 220 32.12 -16.79 -33.28
CA LYS A 220 30.75 -16.92 -32.78
C LYS A 220 30.71 -18.09 -31.80
N PRO A 221 30.39 -17.92 -30.51
CA PRO A 221 30.20 -19.06 -29.63
C PRO A 221 28.84 -19.72 -29.92
N SER A 222 28.93 -20.94 -30.42
CA SER A 222 27.85 -21.91 -30.59
C SER A 222 27.27 -22.31 -29.23
N PHE A 223 26.00 -21.97 -29.00
CA PHE A 223 25.22 -22.60 -27.93
C PHE A 223 24.64 -23.92 -28.44
N LEU A 224 25.08 -25.00 -27.80
CA LEU A 224 24.58 -26.36 -27.98
C LEU A 224 23.09 -26.43 -27.63
N LEU A 225 22.32 -26.98 -28.58
CA LEU A 225 20.97 -27.47 -28.38
C LEU A 225 21.08 -28.87 -27.75
N ASP A 226 20.61 -29.02 -26.51
CA ASP A 226 20.25 -30.33 -25.97
C ASP A 226 18.81 -30.62 -26.40
N ASP A 227 18.69 -31.56 -27.35
CA ASP A 227 17.48 -32.28 -27.70
C ASP A 227 17.13 -33.27 -26.59
N ASP A 228 16.03 -33.04 -25.89
CA ASP A 228 15.30 -34.09 -25.19
C ASP A 228 13.85 -34.12 -25.72
N GLU A 229 13.60 -35.06 -26.62
CA GLU A 229 12.28 -35.57 -26.97
C GLU A 229 11.61 -36.20 -25.75
N GLN A 230 10.43 -35.74 -25.32
CA GLN A 230 9.42 -36.65 -24.73
C GLN A 230 8.00 -36.04 -24.74
N GLU A 231 7.12 -36.75 -25.46
CA GLU A 231 5.64 -36.81 -25.40
C GLU A 231 4.76 -35.58 -25.67
N ARG A 232 4.30 -35.52 -26.93
CA ARG A 232 3.07 -34.86 -27.37
C ARG A 232 1.82 -35.47 -26.72
N ALA A 233 1.06 -34.64 -26.01
CA ALA A 233 -0.38 -34.78 -25.84
C ALA A 233 -1.09 -33.56 -26.50
N PRO A 234 -2.29 -33.74 -27.11
CA PRO A 234 -2.84 -32.78 -28.06
C PRO A 234 -3.27 -31.46 -27.40
N ALA A 235 -2.80 -30.36 -28.00
CA ALA A 235 -3.14 -28.99 -27.64
C ALA A 235 -4.65 -28.72 -27.82
N SER A 236 -5.36 -28.55 -26.71
CA SER A 236 -6.64 -27.84 -26.69
C SER A 236 -6.41 -26.33 -26.85
N PRO A 237 -7.20 -25.61 -27.65
CA PRO A 237 -7.00 -24.18 -27.88
C PRO A 237 -7.17 -23.39 -26.58
N ILE A 238 -6.12 -22.67 -26.20
CA ILE A 238 -6.10 -21.74 -25.08
C ILE A 238 -7.02 -20.56 -25.44
N LYS A 239 -8.26 -20.61 -24.94
CA LYS A 239 -9.14 -19.45 -24.88
C LYS A 239 -8.57 -18.48 -23.85
N ILE A 240 -7.84 -17.48 -24.31
CA ILE A 240 -7.55 -16.27 -23.53
C ILE A 240 -8.85 -15.47 -23.46
N THR A 241 -9.70 -15.77 -22.48
CA THR A 241 -10.80 -14.89 -22.09
C THR A 241 -10.21 -13.72 -21.31
N LEU A 242 -9.90 -12.63 -22.02
CA LEU A 242 -9.82 -11.31 -21.40
C LEU A 242 -11.21 -11.00 -20.81
N ASN A 243 -11.34 -11.03 -19.49
CA ASN A 243 -12.53 -10.54 -18.82
C ASN A 243 -12.52 -9.01 -18.89
N PRO A 244 -13.48 -8.38 -19.59
CA PRO A 244 -13.67 -6.95 -19.48
C PRO A 244 -14.47 -6.68 -18.20
N ILE A 245 -14.08 -5.64 -17.47
CA ILE A 245 -15.02 -4.83 -16.69
C ILE A 245 -15.59 -5.50 -15.42
N THR A 246 -14.93 -5.32 -14.27
CA THR A 246 -15.57 -5.46 -12.96
C THR A 246 -16.06 -4.11 -12.46
N TRP A 247 -17.28 -3.74 -12.84
CA TRP A 247 -18.10 -2.72 -12.19
C TRP A 247 -18.64 -3.21 -10.84
N VAL A 248 -17.77 -3.54 -9.88
CA VAL A 248 -18.18 -4.05 -8.56
C VAL A 248 -18.02 -3.01 -7.44
N SER A 249 -17.79 -1.74 -7.78
CA SER A 249 -17.80 -0.65 -6.78
C SER A 249 -19.21 -0.23 -6.33
N ALA A 250 -20.28 -0.91 -6.75
CA ALA A 250 -21.67 -0.51 -6.47
C ALA A 250 -22.47 -1.48 -5.56
N LEU A 251 -21.84 -2.50 -4.96
CA LEU A 251 -22.51 -3.45 -4.06
C LEU A 251 -21.85 -3.50 -2.67
N ASN A 252 -21.66 -2.33 -2.04
CA ASN A 252 -21.52 -2.21 -0.60
C ASN A 252 -22.77 -1.53 -0.03
N ILE A 253 -23.92 -2.22 -0.15
CA ILE A 253 -25.16 -1.85 0.53
C ILE A 253 -25.35 -2.84 1.68
N LEU A 254 -24.54 -2.67 2.73
CA LEU A 254 -24.82 -3.20 4.06
C LEU A 254 -24.54 -2.08 5.05
N PRO A 255 -25.44 -1.82 6.01
CA PRO A 255 -25.34 -0.67 6.90
C PRO A 255 -24.16 -0.88 7.85
N GLN A 256 -23.02 -0.26 7.53
CA GLN A 256 -21.93 -0.07 8.48
C GLN A 256 -22.40 0.94 9.52
N ASN A 257 -23.07 0.45 10.56
CA ASN A 257 -23.40 1.22 11.74
C ASN A 257 -22.14 1.36 12.63
N THR A 258 -21.07 1.90 12.05
CA THR A 258 -19.97 2.49 12.81
C THR A 258 -20.42 3.91 13.05
N GLN A 259 -20.60 4.30 14.31
CA GLN A 259 -20.82 5.70 14.67
C GLN A 259 -19.58 6.48 14.24
N GLU A 260 -19.52 6.89 12.97
CA GLU A 260 -18.66 7.96 12.52
C GLU A 260 -19.09 9.16 13.34
N ILE A 261 -18.22 9.59 14.26
CA ILE A 261 -18.29 10.92 14.83
C ILE A 261 -18.20 11.84 13.61
N LYS A 262 -19.36 12.31 13.14
CA LYS A 262 -19.48 13.35 12.13
C LYS A 262 -18.96 14.63 12.77
N VAL A 263 -17.64 14.74 12.87
CA VAL A 263 -17.00 16.05 12.93
C VAL A 263 -17.49 16.75 11.67
N PRO A 264 -18.12 17.94 11.78
CA PRO A 264 -18.59 18.67 10.62
C PRO A 264 -17.39 18.94 9.72
N ILE A 265 -17.22 18.14 8.67
CA ILE A 265 -16.20 18.39 7.65
C ILE A 265 -16.66 19.70 6.99
N PRO A 266 -15.86 20.78 7.04
CA PRO A 266 -16.19 22.01 6.35
C PRO A 266 -16.53 21.67 4.90
N GLN A 267 -17.66 22.16 4.40
CA GLN A 267 -18.08 21.82 3.04
C GLN A 267 -16.98 22.26 2.06
N PRO A 268 -16.40 21.33 1.29
CA PRO A 268 -15.26 21.66 0.45
C PRO A 268 -15.68 22.63 -0.63
N ASN A 269 -14.83 23.62 -0.87
CA ASN A 269 -15.03 24.61 -1.92
C ASN A 269 -15.10 23.90 -3.29
N VAL A 270 -15.81 24.44 -4.27
CA VAL A 270 -15.96 23.82 -5.61
C VAL A 270 -14.58 23.55 -6.23
N ALA A 271 -13.63 24.47 -6.03
CA ALA A 271 -12.25 24.31 -6.46
C ALA A 271 -11.56 23.09 -5.83
N GLU A 272 -11.79 22.80 -4.55
CA GLU A 272 -11.25 21.62 -3.86
C GLU A 272 -11.88 20.33 -4.37
N ARG A 273 -13.15 20.37 -4.80
CA ARG A 273 -13.82 19.21 -5.42
C ARG A 273 -13.22 18.86 -6.77
N VAL A 274 -12.99 19.87 -7.61
CA VAL A 274 -12.32 19.68 -8.91
C VAL A 274 -10.86 19.26 -8.69
N LEU A 275 -10.18 19.87 -7.72
CA LEU A 275 -8.81 19.47 -7.41
C LEU A 275 -8.75 18.05 -6.84
N GLY A 276 -9.70 17.66 -6.00
CA GLY A 276 -9.76 16.33 -5.40
C GLY A 276 -10.16 15.23 -6.37
N SER A 277 -10.79 15.54 -7.51
CA SER A 277 -11.01 14.56 -8.59
C SER A 277 -9.77 14.36 -9.46
N PHE A 278 -8.91 15.38 -9.57
CA PHE A 278 -7.71 15.36 -10.40
C PHE A 278 -6.41 15.00 -9.63
N THR A 279 -6.37 15.29 -8.34
CA THR A 279 -5.20 15.16 -7.47
C THR A 279 -5.50 14.28 -6.26
N ARG A 280 -4.46 13.88 -5.51
CA ARG A 280 -4.60 13.17 -4.23
C ARG A 280 -4.91 14.11 -3.05
N TYR A 281 -5.56 15.25 -3.29
CA TYR A 281 -5.83 16.28 -2.26
C TYR A 281 -6.57 15.72 -1.04
N TYR A 282 -7.64 14.94 -1.25
CA TYR A 282 -8.39 14.35 -0.14
C TYR A 282 -7.60 13.32 0.65
N GLU A 283 -6.68 12.60 0.01
CA GLU A 283 -5.79 11.65 0.70
C GLU A 283 -4.77 12.40 1.57
N LEU A 284 -4.18 13.48 1.04
CA LEU A 284 -3.27 14.37 1.78
C LEU A 284 -3.96 14.96 3.01
N GLN A 285 -5.18 15.47 2.84
CA GLN A 285 -5.98 16.03 3.94
C GLN A 285 -6.35 14.95 4.98
N SER A 286 -6.70 13.74 4.53
CA SER A 286 -7.06 12.62 5.42
C SER A 286 -5.88 12.11 6.25
N CYS A 287 -4.67 12.10 5.67
CA CYS A 287 -3.46 11.65 6.36
C CYS A 287 -3.14 12.51 7.59
N ASN A 288 -3.41 13.82 7.51
CA ASN A 288 -3.19 14.75 8.62
C ASN A 288 -4.01 14.39 9.87
N SER A 289 -5.19 13.78 9.70
CA SER A 289 -6.06 13.43 10.81
C SER A 289 -5.80 12.04 11.40
N ARG A 290 -5.19 11.11 10.65
CA ARG A 290 -5.29 9.67 10.98
C ARG A 290 -4.04 8.99 11.54
N TYR A 291 -2.83 9.33 11.14
CA TYR A 291 -1.54 8.87 11.74
C TYR A 291 -0.38 9.23 10.80
N GLU A 292 0.82 9.51 11.35
CA GLU A 292 2.04 9.81 10.58
C GLU A 292 2.42 8.70 9.57
N SER A 293 2.13 7.43 9.88
CA SER A 293 2.50 6.29 9.03
C SER A 293 1.82 6.28 7.65
N THR A 294 0.69 6.96 7.50
CA THR A 294 -0.04 7.04 6.22
C THR A 294 0.63 8.02 5.25
N TRP A 295 1.25 9.08 5.80
CA TRP A 295 1.94 10.10 5.02
C TRP A 295 3.17 9.54 4.31
N ASP A 296 3.92 8.67 4.99
CA ASP A 296 5.10 8.00 4.42
C ASP A 296 4.76 7.21 3.17
N ALA A 297 3.68 6.42 3.23
CA ALA A 297 3.21 5.64 2.09
C ALA A 297 2.81 6.55 0.92
N LEU A 298 2.08 7.64 1.21
CA LEU A 298 1.64 8.59 0.20
C LEU A 298 2.81 9.31 -0.49
N ILE A 299 3.85 9.70 0.25
CA ILE A 299 5.05 10.32 -0.34
C ILE A 299 5.84 9.31 -1.19
N VAL A 300 5.92 8.05 -0.76
CA VAL A 300 6.55 6.98 -1.56
C VAL A 300 5.80 6.80 -2.88
N ASP A 301 4.47 6.76 -2.86
CA ASP A 301 3.64 6.69 -4.06
C ASP A 301 3.84 7.90 -4.97
N LEU A 302 3.83 9.12 -4.42
CA LEU A 302 4.06 10.34 -5.21
C LEU A 302 5.44 10.34 -5.88
N ARG A 303 6.48 9.91 -5.18
CA ARG A 303 7.83 9.76 -5.77
C ARG A 303 7.83 8.73 -6.91
N ALA A 304 7.12 7.62 -6.75
CA ALA A 304 6.97 6.63 -7.82
C ALA A 304 6.25 7.26 -9.04
N GLU A 305 5.14 7.97 -8.84
CA GLU A 305 4.43 8.68 -9.91
C GLU A 305 5.31 9.72 -10.63
N TRP A 306 6.12 10.48 -9.89
CA TRP A 306 7.07 11.43 -10.47
C TRP A 306 8.18 10.74 -11.26
N SER A 307 8.69 9.61 -10.78
CA SER A 307 9.71 8.85 -11.51
C SER A 307 9.17 8.32 -12.85
N ILE A 308 7.93 7.85 -12.86
CA ILE A 308 7.24 7.43 -14.09
C ILE A 308 7.04 8.64 -15.01
N SER A 309 6.60 9.77 -14.46
CA SER A 309 6.41 11.01 -15.24
C SER A 309 7.73 11.50 -15.86
N ALA A 310 8.84 11.44 -15.11
CA ALA A 310 10.17 11.79 -15.60
C ALA A 310 10.60 10.88 -16.77
N ALA A 311 10.40 9.57 -16.64
CA ALA A 311 10.75 8.61 -17.68
C ALA A 311 9.94 8.84 -18.98
N VAL A 312 8.63 9.09 -18.85
CA VAL A 312 7.75 9.40 -19.99
C VAL A 312 8.14 10.71 -20.65
N LEU A 313 8.33 11.77 -19.86
CA LEU A 313 8.75 13.08 -20.37
C LEU A 313 10.15 13.03 -21.02
N GLY A 314 11.08 12.26 -20.44
CA GLY A 314 12.42 12.07 -21.00
C GLY A 314 12.37 11.35 -22.34
N THR A 315 11.52 10.33 -22.45
CA THR A 315 11.29 9.62 -23.71
C THR A 315 10.69 10.54 -24.77
N LEU A 316 9.66 11.33 -24.41
CA LEU A 316 9.05 12.30 -25.33
C LEU A 316 10.02 13.41 -25.75
N CYS A 317 10.85 13.89 -24.83
CA CYS A 317 11.89 14.87 -25.14
C CYS A 317 12.92 14.30 -26.11
N GLY A 318 13.36 13.05 -25.91
CA GLY A 318 14.27 12.36 -26.82
C GLY A 318 13.66 12.16 -28.22
N LEU A 319 12.39 11.76 -28.28
CA LEU A 319 11.66 11.62 -29.55
C LEU A 319 11.53 12.96 -30.28
N ASN A 320 11.18 14.03 -29.57
CA ASN A 320 11.11 15.37 -30.16
C ASN A 320 12.48 15.85 -30.67
N ALA A 321 13.56 15.58 -29.93
CA ALA A 321 14.92 15.90 -30.35
C ALA A 321 15.33 15.11 -31.61
N ALA A 322 14.97 13.83 -31.68
CA ALA A 322 15.21 13.00 -32.86
C ALA A 322 14.46 13.53 -34.09
N ILE A 323 13.20 13.94 -33.93
CA ILE A 323 12.41 14.56 -35.00
C ILE A 323 13.07 15.87 -35.46
N PHE A 324 13.52 16.70 -34.52
CA PHE A 324 14.21 17.96 -34.84
C PHE A 324 15.57 17.75 -35.54
N SER A 325 16.22 16.61 -35.29
CA SER A 325 17.48 16.25 -35.94
C SER A 325 17.32 15.83 -37.40
N LEU A 326 16.09 15.61 -37.90
CA LEU A 326 15.84 15.37 -39.30
C LEU A 326 16.16 16.65 -40.09
N GLY A 327 17.28 16.63 -40.82
CA GLY A 327 17.77 17.79 -41.55
C GLY A 327 16.81 18.31 -42.63
N PRO A 328 17.01 19.56 -43.08
CA PRO A 328 16.26 20.12 -44.21
C PRO A 328 16.47 19.24 -45.44
N GLY A 329 15.38 18.76 -46.03
CA GLY A 329 15.38 17.76 -47.11
C GLY A 329 14.94 16.35 -46.69
N SER A 330 14.47 16.18 -45.44
CA SER A 330 13.80 14.94 -45.02
C SER A 330 12.59 14.61 -45.91
N LEU A 331 12.23 13.33 -45.97
CA LEU A 331 11.13 12.80 -46.80
C LEU A 331 9.75 13.43 -46.51
N PHE A 332 9.63 14.17 -45.40
CA PHE A 332 8.42 14.89 -45.02
C PHE A 332 8.66 16.40 -44.99
N GLU A 333 7.88 17.14 -45.77
CA GLU A 333 7.85 18.60 -45.72
C GLU A 333 7.12 19.03 -44.43
N VAL A 334 7.86 19.70 -43.54
CA VAL A 334 7.33 20.16 -42.26
C VAL A 334 6.72 21.55 -42.45
N ASN A 335 5.39 21.63 -42.39
CA ASN A 335 4.68 22.91 -42.43
C ASN A 335 4.96 23.73 -41.16
N SER A 336 4.88 25.07 -41.28
CA SER A 336 5.00 25.99 -40.14
C SER A 336 4.07 25.66 -38.96
N THR A 337 2.87 25.12 -39.23
CA THR A 337 1.93 24.69 -38.18
C THR A 337 2.39 23.44 -37.45
N ALA A 338 2.99 22.48 -38.16
CA ALA A 338 3.58 21.29 -37.56
C ALA A 338 4.82 21.67 -36.72
N GLU A 339 5.67 22.56 -37.24
CA GLU A 339 6.81 23.09 -36.52
C GLU A 339 6.41 23.80 -35.21
N ALA A 340 5.35 24.61 -35.24
CA ALA A 340 4.83 25.27 -34.04
C ALA A 340 4.31 24.26 -32.99
N ALA A 341 3.59 23.22 -33.43
CA ALA A 341 3.10 22.16 -32.54
C ALA A 341 4.25 21.36 -31.91
N LEU A 342 5.27 21.02 -32.71
CA LEU A 342 6.48 20.34 -32.24
C LEU A 342 7.25 21.21 -31.23
N THR A 343 7.43 22.49 -31.54
CA THR A 343 8.11 23.44 -30.66
C THR A 343 7.38 23.58 -29.31
N ALA A 344 6.05 23.70 -29.34
CA ALA A 344 5.24 23.74 -28.13
C ALA A 344 5.38 22.44 -27.31
N ALA A 345 5.40 21.27 -27.97
CA ALA A 345 5.60 19.98 -27.31
C ALA A 345 6.99 19.87 -26.65
N ILE A 346 8.04 20.34 -27.32
CA ILE A 346 9.42 20.39 -26.78
C ILE A 346 9.47 21.27 -25.53
N VAL A 347 8.96 22.50 -25.61
CA VAL A 347 8.97 23.43 -24.46
C VAL A 347 8.21 22.84 -23.28
N ALA A 348 7.03 22.27 -23.51
CA ALA A 348 6.26 21.59 -22.47
C ALA A 348 7.04 20.40 -21.87
N SER A 349 7.80 19.65 -22.68
CA SER A 349 8.56 18.48 -22.22
C SER A 349 9.72 18.86 -21.32
N VAL A 350 10.47 19.90 -21.70
CA VAL A 350 11.60 20.43 -20.93
C VAL A 350 11.11 21.03 -19.62
N LEU A 351 10.03 21.83 -19.65
CA LEU A 351 9.41 22.37 -18.44
C LEU A 351 8.91 21.24 -17.52
N GLY A 352 8.33 20.18 -18.09
CA GLY A 352 7.90 19.00 -17.32
C GLY A 352 9.06 18.32 -16.61
N LEU A 353 10.19 18.11 -17.31
CA LEU A 353 11.41 17.55 -16.74
C LEU A 353 11.99 18.45 -15.64
N MET A 354 12.03 19.76 -15.87
CA MET A 354 12.48 20.73 -14.86
C MET A 354 11.60 20.70 -13.61
N CYS A 355 10.27 20.70 -13.78
CA CYS A 355 9.34 20.57 -12.66
C CYS A 355 9.55 19.26 -11.89
N THR A 356 9.78 18.15 -12.61
CA THR A 356 10.00 16.84 -11.98
C THR A 356 11.31 16.80 -11.21
N GLY A 357 12.39 17.31 -11.79
CA GLY A 357 13.68 17.45 -11.13
C GLY A 357 13.59 18.33 -9.89
N TRP A 358 12.87 19.46 -9.98
CA TRP A 358 12.62 20.33 -8.84
C TRP A 358 11.88 19.63 -7.70
N MET A 359 10.81 18.89 -8.01
CA MET A 359 10.08 18.11 -7.00
C MET A 359 10.95 17.00 -6.39
N TRP A 360 11.77 16.34 -7.20
CA TRP A 360 12.70 15.32 -6.73
C TRP A 360 13.77 15.89 -5.80
N ILE A 361 14.34 17.05 -6.12
CA ILE A 361 15.32 17.72 -5.27
C ILE A 361 14.68 18.13 -3.94
N ARG A 362 13.47 18.70 -3.99
CA ARG A 362 12.79 19.23 -2.80
C ARG A 362 12.27 18.14 -1.86
N TYR A 363 11.78 17.03 -2.42
CA TYR A 363 11.07 16.00 -1.66
C TYR A 363 11.73 14.62 -1.70
N GLY A 364 12.72 14.35 -2.54
CA GLY A 364 13.35 13.02 -2.69
C GLY A 364 14.25 12.65 -1.52
N PHE A 365 15.01 13.62 -1.01
CA PHE A 365 16.02 13.40 0.05
C PHE A 365 15.56 13.77 1.46
N THR A 366 14.32 14.24 1.61
CA THR A 366 13.80 14.70 2.90
C THR A 366 13.11 13.58 3.67
N LYS A 367 13.23 13.62 5.01
CA LYS A 367 12.43 12.79 5.90
C LYS A 367 10.95 13.15 5.72
N PRO A 368 10.03 12.17 5.77
CA PRO A 368 8.61 12.41 5.49
C PRO A 368 7.96 13.49 6.36
N SER A 369 8.34 13.59 7.64
CA SER A 369 7.85 14.65 8.55
C SER A 369 8.26 16.06 8.11
N ILE A 370 9.49 16.22 7.58
CA ILE A 370 9.96 17.48 7.00
C ILE A 370 9.30 17.73 5.65
N ALA A 371 9.02 16.68 4.88
CA ALA A 371 8.27 16.79 3.64
C ALA A 371 6.83 17.28 3.90
N GLN A 372 6.19 16.82 4.98
CA GLN A 372 4.86 17.24 5.39
C GLN A 372 4.81 18.74 5.69
N THR A 373 5.72 19.25 6.52
CA THR A 373 5.76 20.68 6.86
C THR A 373 6.08 21.55 5.65
N ARG A 374 6.90 21.05 4.71
CA ARG A 374 7.22 21.76 3.46
C ARG A 374 6.12 21.72 2.40
N ALA A 375 5.21 20.75 2.50
CA ALA A 375 4.07 20.59 1.60
C ALA A 375 2.87 21.43 2.03
N GLN A 376 2.89 22.00 3.24
CA GLN A 376 1.85 22.93 3.68
C GLN A 376 1.93 24.22 2.88
N ASP A 377 0.76 24.69 2.44
CA ASP A 377 0.63 25.93 1.69
C ASP A 377 0.79 27.15 2.61
N PHE A 378 1.11 28.30 2.01
CA PHE A 378 1.20 29.58 2.74
C PHE A 378 -0.12 29.97 3.43
N PHE A 379 -1.26 29.55 2.89
CA PHE A 379 -2.59 29.81 3.45
C PHE A 379 -2.99 28.80 4.55
N SER A 380 -2.09 27.92 4.97
CA SER A 380 -2.37 26.97 6.04
C SER A 380 -2.55 27.74 7.36
N THR A 381 -3.71 27.57 7.99
CA THR A 381 -3.92 28.04 9.36
C THR A 381 -3.49 26.94 10.33
N PRO A 382 -3.13 27.29 11.59
CA PRO A 382 -2.80 26.30 12.62
C PRO A 382 -3.92 25.28 12.85
N GLU A 383 -5.17 25.69 12.61
CA GLU A 383 -6.37 24.87 12.81
C GLU A 383 -6.67 23.97 11.60
N VAL A 384 -6.40 24.44 10.37
CA VAL A 384 -6.70 23.70 9.14
C VAL A 384 -5.52 23.82 8.17
N PRO A 385 -4.64 22.80 8.09
CA PRO A 385 -3.55 22.82 7.11
C PRO A 385 -4.11 22.64 5.70
N SER A 386 -3.65 23.50 4.78
CA SER A 386 -4.02 23.44 3.37
C SER A 386 -2.86 22.86 2.55
N TYR A 387 -3.19 21.96 1.63
CA TYR A 387 -2.23 21.30 0.72
C TYR A 387 -2.61 21.47 -0.75
N PHE A 388 -3.40 22.51 -1.06
CA PHE A 388 -3.94 22.80 -2.38
C PHE A 388 -2.83 23.04 -3.42
N PHE A 389 -1.90 23.95 -3.16
CA PHE A 389 -0.83 24.28 -4.12
C PHE A 389 0.17 23.14 -4.24
N PHE A 390 0.46 22.44 -3.14
CA PHE A 390 1.25 21.22 -3.21
C PHE A 390 0.59 20.14 -4.08
N ALA A 391 -0.69 19.84 -3.86
CA ALA A 391 -1.41 18.82 -4.63
C ALA A 391 -1.48 19.16 -6.13
N LEU A 392 -1.67 20.44 -6.46
CA LEU A 392 -1.66 20.92 -7.85
C LEU A 392 -0.25 20.79 -8.45
N SER A 393 0.77 21.30 -7.76
CA SER A 393 2.16 21.27 -8.25
C SER A 393 2.72 19.85 -8.37
N ALA A 394 2.32 18.92 -7.49
CA ALA A 394 2.68 17.51 -7.56
C ALA A 394 2.15 16.82 -8.83
N ARG A 395 1.08 17.33 -9.46
CA ARG A 395 0.53 16.82 -10.73
C ARG A 395 1.04 17.55 -11.97
N MET A 396 1.75 18.67 -11.82
CA MET A 396 2.25 19.46 -12.96
C MET A 396 3.10 18.65 -13.95
N PRO A 397 4.00 17.73 -13.53
CA PRO A 397 4.71 16.86 -14.46
C PRO A 397 3.79 16.04 -15.38
N ALA A 398 2.72 15.46 -14.81
CA ALA A 398 1.78 14.66 -15.59
C ALA A 398 0.94 15.51 -16.54
N ILE A 399 0.52 16.72 -16.10
CA ILE A 399 -0.19 17.69 -16.95
C ILE A 399 0.69 18.10 -18.13
N LEU A 400 1.95 18.45 -17.87
CA LEU A 400 2.90 18.83 -18.92
C LEU A 400 3.20 17.64 -19.85
N GLY A 401 3.32 16.43 -19.31
CA GLY A 401 3.43 15.20 -20.11
C GLY A 401 2.24 14.98 -21.03
N PHE A 402 1.02 15.29 -20.57
CA PHE A 402 -0.18 15.25 -21.40
C PHE A 402 -0.13 16.29 -22.52
N PHE A 403 0.27 17.53 -22.24
CA PHE A 403 0.42 18.57 -23.27
C PHE A 403 1.52 18.23 -24.29
N THR A 404 2.66 17.72 -23.85
CA THR A 404 3.72 17.24 -24.74
C THR A 404 3.24 16.10 -25.63
N GLY A 405 2.62 15.08 -25.03
CA GLY A 405 2.08 13.94 -25.78
C GLY A 405 1.01 14.37 -26.79
N GLY A 406 0.09 15.25 -26.37
CA GLY A 406 -0.93 15.82 -27.25
C GLY A 406 -0.33 16.64 -28.40
N GLY A 407 0.65 17.51 -28.12
CA GLY A 407 1.35 18.29 -29.14
C GLY A 407 2.08 17.40 -30.16
N LEU A 408 2.74 16.35 -29.69
CA LEU A 408 3.39 15.36 -30.56
C LEU A 408 2.37 14.59 -31.42
N VAL A 409 1.23 14.18 -30.85
CA VAL A 409 0.16 13.53 -31.61
C VAL A 409 -0.40 14.46 -32.69
N VAL A 410 -0.62 15.74 -32.37
CA VAL A 410 -1.05 16.76 -33.33
C VAL A 410 -0.02 16.92 -34.45
N PHE A 411 1.27 17.04 -34.11
CA PHE A 411 2.37 17.11 -35.07
C PHE A 411 2.37 15.90 -36.03
N LEU A 412 2.36 14.68 -35.49
CA LEU A 412 2.35 13.45 -36.29
C LEU A 412 1.09 13.35 -37.16
N THR A 413 -0.05 13.80 -36.65
CA THR A 413 -1.31 13.82 -37.41
C THR A 413 -1.23 14.79 -38.58
N ILE A 414 -0.65 15.98 -38.40
CA ILE A 414 -0.47 16.95 -39.49
C ILE A 414 0.45 16.37 -40.58
N ILE A 415 1.58 15.76 -40.19
CA ILE A 415 2.50 15.15 -41.15
C ILE A 415 1.84 13.98 -41.89
N ALA A 416 1.17 13.09 -41.16
CA ALA A 416 0.48 11.95 -41.76
C ALA A 416 -0.65 12.42 -42.69
N TRP A 417 -1.37 13.48 -42.32
CA TRP A 417 -2.41 14.07 -43.14
C TRP A 417 -1.87 14.65 -44.44
N ASN A 418 -0.73 15.35 -44.39
CA ASN A 418 -0.08 15.89 -45.58
C ASN A 418 0.43 14.78 -46.50
N SER A 419 0.88 13.66 -45.95
CA SER A 419 1.38 12.53 -46.72
C SER A 419 0.25 11.68 -47.34
N TRP A 420 -0.76 11.30 -46.56
CA TRP A 420 -1.86 10.46 -47.03
C TRP A 420 -3.16 10.66 -46.23
N PRO A 421 -3.97 11.68 -46.57
CA PRO A 421 -5.15 12.04 -45.78
C PRO A 421 -6.22 10.94 -45.78
N GLY A 422 -6.34 10.17 -46.87
CA GLY A 422 -7.27 9.05 -46.96
C GLY A 422 -7.00 7.95 -45.93
N ALA A 423 -5.72 7.59 -45.74
CA ALA A 423 -5.33 6.58 -44.74
C ALA A 423 -5.57 7.08 -43.30
N VAL A 424 -5.27 8.35 -43.01
CA VAL A 424 -5.52 8.95 -41.70
C VAL A 424 -7.02 8.95 -41.39
N MET A 425 -7.87 9.36 -42.33
CA MET A 425 -9.33 9.33 -42.16
C MET A 425 -9.85 7.91 -41.92
N PHE A 426 -9.41 6.94 -42.71
CA PHE A 426 -9.82 5.55 -42.55
C PHE A 426 -9.36 4.98 -41.20
N GLY A 427 -8.11 5.25 -40.79
CA GLY A 427 -7.56 4.84 -39.51
C GLY A 427 -8.32 5.44 -38.33
N CYS A 428 -8.53 6.76 -38.32
CA CYS A 428 -9.31 7.46 -37.30
C CYS A 428 -10.76 6.94 -37.22
N PHE A 429 -11.40 6.70 -38.36
CA PHE A 429 -12.74 6.12 -38.41
C PHE A 429 -12.77 4.69 -37.83
N ALA A 430 -11.84 3.84 -38.22
CA ALA A 430 -11.77 2.46 -37.73
C ALA A 430 -11.52 2.40 -36.22
N VAL A 431 -10.57 3.19 -35.70
CA VAL A 431 -10.29 3.27 -34.25
C VAL A 431 -11.49 3.85 -33.50
N GLY A 432 -12.12 4.92 -34.02
CA GLY A 432 -13.32 5.51 -33.43
C GLY A 432 -14.49 4.53 -33.39
N LEU A 433 -14.69 3.75 -34.46
CA LEU A 433 -15.70 2.70 -34.52
C LEU A 433 -15.43 1.60 -33.50
N LEU A 434 -14.18 1.14 -33.38
CA LEU A 434 -13.79 0.11 -32.40
C LEU A 434 -13.97 0.59 -30.95
N MET A 435 -13.54 1.81 -30.62
CA MET A 435 -13.70 2.40 -29.28
C MET A 435 -15.18 2.72 -28.98
N GLY A 436 -15.95 3.11 -29.99
CA GLY A 436 -17.39 3.35 -29.90
C GLY A 436 -18.22 2.07 -29.85
N LEU A 437 -17.66 0.92 -30.24
CA LEU A 437 -18.41 -0.33 -30.40
C LEU A 437 -19.12 -0.75 -29.12
N GLN A 438 -18.50 -0.54 -27.95
CA GLN A 438 -19.14 -0.81 -26.65
C GLN A 438 -20.44 0.01 -26.46
N TRP A 439 -20.43 1.28 -26.88
CA TRP A 439 -21.57 2.18 -26.76
C TRP A 439 -22.63 1.86 -27.82
N PHE A 440 -22.21 1.47 -29.03
CA PHE A 440 -23.12 0.98 -30.06
C PHE A 440 -23.83 -0.30 -29.61
N VAL A 441 -23.10 -1.29 -29.09
CA VAL A 441 -23.68 -2.54 -28.56
C VAL A 441 -24.62 -2.25 -27.41
N TRP A 442 -24.22 -1.38 -26.47
CA TRP A 442 -25.08 -0.97 -25.37
C TRP A 442 -26.36 -0.26 -25.87
N GLY A 443 -26.22 0.66 -26.83
CA GLY A 443 -27.33 1.37 -27.46
C GLY A 443 -28.30 0.44 -28.18
N ILE A 444 -27.80 -0.54 -28.95
CA ILE A 444 -28.63 -1.55 -29.62
C ILE A 444 -29.37 -2.39 -28.58
N LEU A 445 -28.68 -2.87 -27.54
CA LEU A 445 -29.32 -3.63 -26.46
C LEU A 445 -30.38 -2.79 -25.72
N TYR A 446 -30.13 -1.49 -25.56
CA TYR A 446 -31.09 -0.56 -24.97
C TYR A 446 -32.34 -0.42 -25.85
N VAL A 447 -32.17 -0.20 -27.16
CA VAL A 447 -33.27 -0.11 -28.14
C VAL A 447 -34.06 -1.42 -28.20
N VAL A 448 -33.40 -2.58 -28.28
CA VAL A 448 -34.08 -3.89 -28.27
C VAL A 448 -34.88 -4.08 -26.98
N ARG A 449 -34.34 -3.70 -25.82
CA ARG A 449 -35.09 -3.76 -24.55
C ARG A 449 -36.27 -2.79 -24.54
N ALA A 450 -36.12 -1.59 -25.08
CA ALA A 450 -37.19 -0.61 -25.20
C ALA A 450 -38.31 -1.11 -26.12
N VAL A 451 -37.97 -1.64 -27.29
CA VAL A 451 -38.91 -2.26 -28.24
C VAL A 451 -39.62 -3.45 -27.60
N ARG A 452 -38.91 -4.31 -26.87
CA ARG A 452 -39.52 -5.45 -26.16
C ARG A 452 -40.51 -4.99 -25.09
N ARG A 453 -40.21 -3.92 -24.35
CA ARG A 453 -41.14 -3.33 -23.36
C ARG A 453 -42.37 -2.72 -24.04
N ALA A 454 -42.17 -1.98 -25.15
CA ALA A 454 -43.26 -1.40 -25.92
C ALA A 454 -44.16 -2.49 -26.53
N TRP A 455 -43.57 -3.55 -27.08
CA TRP A 455 -44.29 -4.70 -27.61
C TRP A 455 -45.11 -5.41 -26.52
N ALA A 456 -44.50 -5.68 -25.36
CA ALA A 456 -45.19 -6.28 -24.22
C ALA A 456 -46.36 -5.42 -23.73
N PHE A 457 -46.23 -4.08 -23.77
CA PHE A 457 -47.30 -3.17 -23.41
C PHE A 457 -48.44 -3.16 -24.43
N VAL A 458 -48.14 -3.16 -25.74
CA VAL A 458 -49.15 -3.16 -26.81
C VAL A 458 -49.91 -4.48 -26.87
N PHE A 459 -49.20 -5.60 -26.82
CA PHE A 459 -49.81 -6.93 -26.96
C PHE A 459 -50.32 -7.51 -25.64
N GLY A 460 -49.71 -7.18 -24.49
CA GLY A 460 -50.21 -7.59 -23.18
C GLY A 460 -51.57 -6.99 -22.83
N ARG A 461 -51.96 -5.87 -23.46
CA ARG A 461 -53.30 -5.30 -23.33
C ARG A 461 -54.38 -6.06 -24.12
N ARG A 462 -54.02 -6.82 -25.16
CA ARG A 462 -55.00 -7.56 -25.96
C ARG A 462 -55.53 -8.80 -25.24
N THR A 463 -54.70 -9.47 -24.45
CA THR A 463 -55.12 -10.69 -23.74
C THR A 463 -56.02 -10.42 -22.55
N SER A 464 -56.08 -9.20 -22.02
CA SER A 464 -56.98 -8.84 -20.90
C SER A 464 -58.34 -8.32 -21.36
N ALA A 465 -58.62 -8.23 -22.67
CA ALA A 465 -59.89 -7.73 -23.20
C ALA A 465 -60.85 -8.85 -23.67
N GLU A 466 -60.40 -10.12 -23.73
CA GLU A 466 -61.24 -11.26 -24.12
C GLU A 466 -61.88 -12.02 -22.95
N ASP A 467 -61.44 -11.80 -21.70
CA ASP A 467 -62.18 -12.24 -20.52
C ASP A 467 -63.28 -11.22 -20.20
N GLY A 468 -64.31 -11.21 -21.05
CA GLY A 468 -65.56 -10.51 -20.80
C GLY A 468 -66.21 -11.03 -19.51
N PRO A 469 -67.00 -10.19 -18.81
CA PRO A 469 -67.69 -10.60 -17.59
C PRO A 469 -68.66 -11.72 -17.93
N GLU A 470 -68.33 -12.96 -17.53
CA GLU A 470 -69.34 -14.01 -17.38
C GLU A 470 -70.40 -13.48 -16.41
N ALA A 471 -71.53 -13.09 -16.99
CA ALA A 471 -72.72 -12.69 -16.28
C ALA A 471 -73.16 -13.88 -15.42
N LYS A 472 -72.83 -13.84 -14.13
CA LYS A 472 -73.50 -14.66 -13.12
C LYS A 472 -74.96 -14.20 -13.05
N GLN A 473 -75.79 -14.92 -13.78
CA GLN A 473 -77.24 -14.88 -13.69
C GLN A 473 -77.63 -15.76 -12.49
N GLU A 474 -77.78 -15.16 -11.31
CA GLU A 474 -78.38 -15.80 -10.14
C GLU A 474 -79.89 -15.48 -10.08
N CYS A 475 -80.68 -16.54 -9.86
CA CYS A 475 -82.11 -16.54 -9.57
C CYS A 475 -82.42 -16.09 -8.14
#